data_AF-A0A2G9SKN4-F1
#
_entry.id   AF-A0A2G9SKN4-F1
#
_cell.length_a   1.000
_cell.length_b   1.000
_cell.length_c   1.000
_cell.angle_alpha   90.00
_cell.angle_beta   90.00
_cell.angle_gamma   90.00
#
_symmetry.space_group_name_H-M   'P 1'
#
loop_
_entity.id
_entity.type
_entity.pdbx_description
1 polymer ?
#
loop_
_entity_poly.entity_id
_entity_poly.type
_entity_poly.pdbx_seq_one_letter_code
_entity_poly.pdbx_strand_id
1 'polypeptide(L)'
;MLLYKSWGSHAVVLVVTLLCDLGSAQFPRQCATPEALATGECCPGLYPQQSPDPSDICGVTMGRGLCMPITVDARPHGSQYKMEGLDDREYWPIRFFKKACLCNDRFYGHNCGSCKPGWTGDDCDQPIVVERKNIMALNETERQNFIAALNLAKNTVHPDYVIATRHYNQLINPESNVTNFENISIYDYFVWTHYYSVSKTFLGPNRGSAGGVDFSHEGPAFLTWHRFHLLQLERDIQNLLKDPSFSLPYWNFAIGGNRCDICTDDLMGARSNFVGNLLSPNSVFSQWRVVCEDVEDYESLGTICNSTAGGPIQRNPAGNSARPMVQRLPEMEEVLLCLEVNLFDTAPFSSNSSESFRNTIEGYSEPSGQYNPTVRSLHNLAHLFLNGTGGQTHISPNDPIFVLLHTFTDAVFDEWLRRHSAGFAQYPQENAPIGHNRRHNMVPFWPPVPNSEMFATAPENLGYSYDIQWPSKYRVSENYTMAFIL
;
A
#
# COMPACT_ATOMS: atom_id res chain seq x y z
N MET A 1 -20.61 15.99 76.39
CA MET A 1 -19.19 15.80 76.02
C MET A 1 -19.02 14.35 75.60
N LEU A 2 -18.43 14.13 74.43
CA LEU A 2 -18.12 12.85 73.78
C LEU A 2 -19.30 12.03 73.25
N LEU A 3 -19.30 11.80 71.94
CA LEU A 3 -19.56 10.51 71.28
C LEU A 3 -19.15 10.63 69.80
N TYR A 4 -17.90 10.26 69.49
CA TYR A 4 -17.44 9.99 68.13
C TYR A 4 -17.63 8.49 67.85
N LYS A 5 -18.44 8.15 66.84
CA LYS A 5 -18.62 6.77 66.36
C LYS A 5 -17.60 6.50 65.26
N SER A 6 -16.68 5.57 65.54
CA SER A 6 -15.78 4.91 64.59
C SER A 6 -16.47 3.65 64.07
N TRP A 7 -16.64 3.52 62.75
CA TRP A 7 -16.89 2.25 62.06
C TRP A 7 -15.96 2.17 60.85
N GLY A 8 -15.15 1.11 60.83
CA GLY A 8 -14.13 0.88 59.81
C GLY A 8 -14.67 0.35 58.50
N SER A 9 -13.82 0.42 57.48
CA SER A 9 -13.88 -0.41 56.28
C SER A 9 -12.46 -0.54 55.75
N HIS A 10 -11.92 -1.75 55.79
CA HIS A 10 -10.66 -2.10 55.12
C HIS A 10 -10.94 -2.22 53.62
N ALA A 11 -10.52 -1.23 52.85
CA ALA A 11 -10.42 -1.35 51.40
C ALA A 11 -8.98 -1.75 51.06
N VAL A 12 -8.78 -3.04 50.79
CA VAL A 12 -7.56 -3.53 50.14
C VAL A 12 -7.65 -3.09 48.69
N VAL A 13 -6.94 -2.01 48.34
CA VAL A 13 -6.75 -1.60 46.94
C VAL A 13 -5.69 -2.51 46.35
N LEU A 14 -6.14 -3.54 45.63
CA LEU A 14 -5.29 -4.33 44.76
C LEU A 14 -4.98 -3.48 43.52
N VAL A 15 -3.86 -2.74 43.55
CA VAL A 15 -3.32 -2.12 42.34
C VAL A 15 -2.77 -3.24 41.48
N VAL A 16 -3.58 -3.72 40.53
CA VAL A 16 -3.06 -4.53 39.41
C VAL A 16 -2.21 -3.58 38.58
N THR A 17 -0.90 -3.70 38.72
CA THR A 17 0.07 -3.17 37.77
C THR A 17 -0.17 -3.86 36.43
N LEU A 18 -0.87 -3.16 35.53
CA LEU A 18 -0.85 -3.41 34.10
C LEU A 18 0.55 -3.07 33.58
N LEU A 19 1.48 -4.01 33.78
CA LEU A 19 2.74 -4.06 33.05
C LEU A 19 2.53 -5.01 31.88
N CYS A 20 2.04 -4.47 30.77
CA CYS A 20 2.27 -5.04 29.46
C CYS A 20 2.82 -3.93 28.59
N ASP A 21 4.14 -3.79 28.58
CA ASP A 21 4.85 -3.10 27.50
C ASP A 21 4.65 -3.93 26.23
N LEU A 22 3.57 -3.64 25.51
CA LEU A 22 3.29 -4.21 24.21
C LEU A 22 4.15 -3.46 23.17
N GLY A 23 5.35 -4.02 22.95
CA GLY A 23 6.18 -3.74 21.78
C GLY A 23 5.48 -4.17 20.48
N SER A 24 5.91 -3.60 19.36
CA SER A 24 5.06 -3.41 18.19
C SER A 24 5.95 -3.45 16.88
N ALA A 25 5.58 -3.93 15.64
CA ALA A 25 6.44 -3.94 14.37
C ALA A 25 5.91 -4.26 12.94
N GLN A 26 6.59 -3.80 11.86
CA GLN A 26 6.25 -4.03 10.40
C GLN A 26 6.18 -5.51 10.11
N PHE A 27 7.14 -6.19 10.70
CA PHE A 27 7.05 -7.59 11.06
C PHE A 27 6.14 -7.71 12.26
N PRO A 28 5.23 -8.68 12.35
CA PRO A 28 4.30 -8.84 13.45
C PRO A 28 4.91 -8.47 14.80
N ARG A 29 4.19 -7.74 15.64
CA ARG A 29 4.71 -7.24 16.92
C ARG A 29 5.43 -8.29 17.78
N GLN A 30 5.01 -9.56 17.68
CA GLN A 30 5.60 -10.72 18.35
C GLN A 30 7.04 -11.03 17.85
N CYS A 31 7.38 -10.60 16.65
CA CYS A 31 8.68 -10.76 15.99
C CYS A 31 9.61 -9.55 16.18
N ALA A 32 9.13 -8.41 16.67
CA ALA A 32 10.01 -7.30 17.05
C ALA A 32 10.47 -7.39 18.50
N THR A 33 11.16 -8.48 18.75
CA THR A 33 11.87 -8.70 19.99
C THR A 33 13.34 -8.96 19.66
N PRO A 34 14.26 -8.66 20.58
CA PRO A 34 15.66 -8.99 20.38
C PRO A 34 15.87 -10.49 20.12
N GLU A 35 15.06 -11.35 20.75
CA GLU A 35 15.11 -12.81 20.60
C GLU A 35 14.71 -13.27 19.19
N ALA A 36 13.59 -12.77 18.66
CA ALA A 36 13.15 -13.11 17.31
C ALA A 36 14.14 -12.60 16.24
N LEU A 37 14.67 -11.38 16.41
CA LEU A 37 15.69 -10.82 15.52
C LEU A 37 17.02 -11.61 15.59
N ALA A 38 17.45 -12.03 16.79
CA ALA A 38 18.68 -12.79 16.98
C ALA A 38 18.59 -14.20 16.38
N THR A 39 17.43 -14.86 16.51
CA THR A 39 17.18 -16.17 15.90
C THR A 39 16.97 -16.06 14.39
N GLY A 40 16.48 -14.92 13.91
CA GLY A 40 16.08 -14.72 12.51
C GLY A 40 14.82 -15.53 12.16
N GLU A 41 13.95 -15.81 13.13
CA GLU A 41 12.71 -16.56 12.94
C GLU A 41 11.51 -15.69 13.35
N CYS A 42 10.59 -15.44 12.41
CA CYS A 42 9.32 -14.78 12.68
C CYS A 42 8.17 -15.74 12.40
N CYS A 43 7.87 -16.59 13.39
CA CYS A 43 6.85 -17.63 13.31
C CYS A 43 5.91 -17.60 14.53
N PRO A 44 5.16 -16.51 14.72
CA PRO A 44 4.26 -16.39 15.87
C PRO A 44 3.17 -17.45 15.86
N GLY A 45 2.68 -17.79 17.06
CA GLY A 45 1.55 -18.70 17.19
C GLY A 45 0.20 -18.06 16.86
N LEU A 46 -0.86 -18.88 16.79
CA LEU A 46 -2.19 -18.42 16.36
C LEU A 46 -2.87 -17.52 17.39
N TYR A 47 -2.80 -17.87 18.68
CA TYR A 47 -3.45 -17.14 19.77
C TYR A 47 -2.48 -16.65 20.84
N PRO A 48 -1.46 -15.84 20.48
CA PRO A 48 -0.36 -15.50 21.37
C PRO A 48 -0.80 -14.72 22.61
N GLN A 49 -1.95 -14.04 22.56
CA GLN A 49 -2.50 -13.25 23.68
C GLN A 49 -3.47 -14.02 24.58
N GLN A 50 -4.02 -15.17 24.13
CA GLN A 50 -5.06 -15.91 24.85
C GLN A 50 -4.55 -17.25 25.40
N SER A 51 -3.69 -17.93 24.65
CA SER A 51 -3.01 -19.15 25.08
C SER A 51 -1.67 -19.24 24.35
N PRO A 52 -0.58 -18.69 24.92
CA PRO A 52 0.75 -18.82 24.33
C PRO A 52 1.23 -20.26 24.52
N ASP A 53 0.70 -21.17 23.70
CA ASP A 53 1.27 -22.50 23.53
C ASP A 53 2.54 -22.35 22.69
N PRO A 54 3.75 -22.54 23.26
CA PRO A 54 5.00 -22.41 22.52
C PRO A 54 5.11 -23.42 21.37
N SER A 55 4.27 -24.47 21.38
CA SER A 55 4.24 -25.48 20.34
C SER A 55 3.37 -25.12 19.13
N ASP A 56 2.47 -24.13 19.24
CA ASP A 56 1.55 -23.75 18.16
C ASP A 56 2.10 -22.67 17.21
N ILE A 57 3.35 -22.82 16.79
CA ILE A 57 3.95 -21.92 15.79
C ILE A 57 3.19 -22.03 14.45
N CYS A 58 2.83 -20.89 13.86
CA CYS A 58 2.12 -20.84 12.58
C CYS A 58 0.80 -21.64 12.53
N GLY A 59 0.15 -21.87 13.69
CA GLY A 59 -1.08 -22.66 13.77
C GLY A 59 -0.87 -24.15 13.44
N VAL A 60 0.32 -24.69 13.66
CA VAL A 60 0.67 -26.08 13.35
C VAL A 60 -0.21 -27.10 14.09
N THR A 61 -0.66 -26.80 15.31
CA THR A 61 -1.53 -27.71 16.08
C THR A 61 -2.91 -27.87 15.44
N MET A 62 -3.34 -26.87 14.67
CA MET A 62 -4.57 -26.86 13.90
C MET A 62 -4.36 -27.18 12.41
N GLY A 63 -3.13 -27.52 12.01
CA GLY A 63 -2.79 -27.82 10.62
C GLY A 63 -2.82 -26.61 9.67
N ARG A 64 -2.81 -25.38 10.20
CA ARG A 64 -2.92 -24.15 9.38
C ARG A 64 -1.63 -23.75 8.68
N GLY A 65 -0.48 -24.15 9.21
CA GLY A 65 0.80 -23.79 8.63
C GLY A 65 1.99 -24.34 9.39
N LEU A 66 3.18 -24.00 8.89
CA LEU A 66 4.46 -24.43 9.41
C LEU A 66 5.47 -23.27 9.35
N CYS A 67 6.41 -23.24 10.28
CA CYS A 67 7.54 -22.31 10.22
C CYS A 67 8.59 -22.83 9.22
N MET A 68 8.80 -22.11 8.11
CA MET A 68 9.60 -22.57 6.98
C MET A 68 10.66 -21.53 6.58
N PRO A 69 11.80 -21.96 5.98
CA PRO A 69 12.74 -21.03 5.36
C PRO A 69 12.09 -20.16 4.29
N ILE A 70 12.39 -18.88 4.31
CA ILE A 70 11.87 -17.91 3.33
C ILE A 70 12.58 -18.12 1.99
N THR A 71 11.79 -18.17 0.93
CA THR A 71 12.31 -18.17 -0.44
C THR A 71 12.50 -16.74 -0.93
N VAL A 72 13.66 -16.45 -1.52
CA VAL A 72 13.99 -15.14 -2.10
C VAL A 72 14.41 -15.29 -3.55
N ASP A 73 14.25 -14.23 -4.33
CA ASP A 73 14.78 -14.16 -5.68
C ASP A 73 16.28 -13.88 -5.65
N ALA A 74 17.09 -14.89 -5.98
CA ALA A 74 18.54 -14.79 -6.05
C ALA A 74 19.07 -14.41 -7.45
N ARG A 75 18.17 -14.17 -8.41
CA ARG A 75 18.57 -13.78 -9.78
C ARG A 75 19.09 -12.35 -9.82
N PRO A 76 19.95 -12.02 -10.79
CA PRO A 76 20.49 -10.67 -10.90
C PRO A 76 19.38 -9.64 -11.13
N HIS A 77 19.55 -8.47 -10.52
CA HIS A 77 18.84 -7.25 -10.89
C HIS A 77 19.62 -6.51 -11.98
N GLY A 78 18.99 -5.50 -12.59
CA GLY A 78 19.60 -4.67 -13.61
C GLY A 78 20.80 -3.86 -13.08
N SER A 79 21.67 -3.43 -13.99
CA SER A 79 22.94 -2.75 -13.71
C SER A 79 22.83 -1.34 -13.09
N GLN A 80 21.61 -0.81 -12.97
CA GLN A 80 21.31 0.48 -12.34
C GLN A 80 21.61 0.49 -10.85
N TYR A 81 21.45 -0.66 -10.17
CA TYR A 81 21.76 -0.78 -8.76
C TYR A 81 23.23 -1.15 -8.56
N LYS A 82 23.96 -0.32 -7.80
CA LYS A 82 25.42 -0.44 -7.59
C LYS A 82 25.82 -0.51 -6.12
N MET A 83 24.84 -0.74 -5.24
CA MET A 83 25.00 -0.57 -3.79
C MET A 83 24.84 -1.90 -3.04
N GLU A 84 25.17 -3.01 -3.69
CA GLU A 84 25.03 -4.36 -3.14
C GLU A 84 25.68 -4.50 -1.75
N GLY A 85 24.92 -5.08 -0.82
CA GLY A 85 25.34 -5.31 0.56
C GLY A 85 25.06 -4.16 1.52
N LEU A 86 24.44 -3.07 1.07
CA LEU A 86 24.28 -1.85 1.86
C LEU A 86 22.83 -1.56 2.26
N ASP A 87 21.85 -2.14 1.56
CA ASP A 87 20.44 -1.86 1.80
C ASP A 87 19.71 -3.05 2.45
N ASP A 88 18.96 -2.77 3.52
CA ASP A 88 18.17 -3.76 4.26
C ASP A 88 17.08 -4.43 3.40
N ARG A 89 16.70 -3.78 2.29
CA ARG A 89 15.64 -4.21 1.37
C ARG A 89 16.13 -5.22 0.34
N GLU A 90 17.45 -5.39 0.19
CA GLU A 90 18.02 -6.42 -0.67
C GLU A 90 17.58 -7.82 -0.24
N TYR A 91 17.17 -8.65 -1.22
CA TYR A 91 16.72 -10.02 -0.96
C TYR A 91 15.64 -10.10 0.14
N TRP A 92 14.73 -9.12 0.15
CA TRP A 92 13.71 -9.00 1.21
C TRP A 92 13.03 -10.33 1.53
N PRO A 93 12.91 -10.73 2.81
CA PRO A 93 13.25 -10.00 4.05
C PRO A 93 14.49 -10.54 4.79
N ILE A 94 15.40 -11.26 4.12
CA ILE A 94 16.38 -12.15 4.81
C ILE A 94 17.46 -11.44 5.62
N ARG A 95 17.56 -10.11 5.52
CA ARG A 95 18.37 -9.29 6.42
C ARG A 95 17.86 -9.36 7.86
N PHE A 96 16.54 -9.48 8.03
CA PHE A 96 15.87 -9.55 9.33
C PHE A 96 15.52 -10.99 9.73
N PHE A 97 14.80 -11.70 8.86
CA PHE A 97 14.26 -13.03 9.16
C PHE A 97 14.52 -14.01 8.03
N LYS A 98 15.01 -15.19 8.38
CA LYS A 98 15.28 -16.30 7.45
C LYS A 98 14.15 -17.32 7.43
N LYS A 99 13.26 -17.31 8.43
CA LYS A 99 12.06 -18.15 8.50
C LYS A 99 10.80 -17.32 8.76
N ALA A 100 9.72 -17.75 8.13
CA ALA A 100 8.37 -17.19 8.28
C ALA A 100 7.33 -18.32 8.27
N CYS A 101 6.09 -18.01 8.64
CA CYS A 101 4.99 -18.93 8.48
C CYS A 101 4.65 -19.15 7.00
N LEU A 102 4.61 -20.43 6.60
CA LEU A 102 4.03 -20.88 5.34
C LEU A 102 2.68 -21.54 5.65
N CYS A 103 1.61 -20.94 5.15
CA CYS A 103 0.25 -21.37 5.43
C CYS A 103 -0.24 -22.41 4.43
N ASN A 104 -1.00 -23.38 4.93
CA ASN A 104 -1.59 -24.44 4.14
C ASN A 104 -2.86 -23.96 3.44
N ASP A 105 -3.14 -24.51 2.26
CA ASP A 105 -4.38 -24.34 1.51
C ASP A 105 -4.84 -22.88 1.35
N ARG A 106 -5.89 -22.49 2.07
CA ARG A 106 -6.56 -21.18 2.00
C ARG A 106 -6.28 -20.30 3.21
N PHE A 107 -5.47 -20.78 4.16
CA PHE A 107 -4.99 -19.97 5.27
C PHE A 107 -3.93 -18.98 4.79
N TYR A 108 -3.82 -17.88 5.50
CA TYR A 108 -2.91 -16.77 5.21
C TYR A 108 -2.61 -15.97 6.48
N GLY A 109 -1.79 -14.94 6.34
CA GLY A 109 -1.41 -14.04 7.42
C GLY A 109 -0.15 -14.51 8.14
N HIS A 110 0.36 -13.64 8.99
CA HIS A 110 1.68 -13.80 9.57
C HIS A 110 1.85 -14.99 10.53
N ASN A 111 0.74 -15.54 11.02
CA ASN A 111 0.65 -16.74 11.87
C ASN A 111 -0.32 -17.80 11.32
N CYS A 112 -0.74 -17.65 10.06
CA CYS A 112 -1.76 -18.50 9.41
C CYS A 112 -3.16 -18.43 10.03
N GLY A 113 -3.47 -17.38 10.79
CA GLY A 113 -4.78 -17.16 11.41
C GLY A 113 -5.82 -16.48 10.53
N SER A 114 -5.42 -15.96 9.37
CA SER A 114 -6.30 -15.28 8.42
C SER A 114 -6.58 -16.15 7.21
N CYS A 115 -7.47 -15.69 6.33
CA CYS A 115 -7.75 -16.35 5.06
C CYS A 115 -7.09 -15.62 3.88
N LYS A 116 -6.74 -16.38 2.85
CA LYS A 116 -6.31 -15.82 1.56
C LYS A 116 -7.38 -14.87 1.00
N PRO A 117 -7.01 -13.87 0.19
CA PRO A 117 -7.97 -13.09 -0.57
C PRO A 117 -8.94 -14.02 -1.32
N GLY A 118 -10.24 -13.70 -1.27
CA GLY A 118 -11.30 -14.55 -1.82
C GLY A 118 -11.93 -15.56 -0.87
N TRP A 119 -11.42 -15.68 0.36
CA TRP A 119 -11.91 -16.63 1.37
C TRP A 119 -12.19 -15.95 2.70
N THR A 120 -13.15 -16.50 3.45
CA THR A 120 -13.55 -16.08 4.80
C THR A 120 -14.07 -17.27 5.60
N GLY A 121 -14.54 -17.01 6.82
CA GLY A 121 -14.92 -18.03 7.81
C GLY A 121 -13.70 -18.52 8.61
N ASP A 122 -13.98 -19.14 9.76
CA ASP A 122 -12.92 -19.59 10.68
C ASP A 122 -11.95 -20.55 9.98
N ASP A 123 -12.45 -21.45 9.13
CA ASP A 123 -11.67 -22.45 8.40
C ASP A 123 -11.31 -22.06 6.96
N CYS A 124 -11.56 -20.80 6.56
CA CYS A 124 -11.28 -20.29 5.22
C CYS A 124 -11.92 -21.09 4.09
N ASP A 125 -13.13 -21.61 4.33
CA ASP A 125 -13.88 -22.47 3.42
C ASP A 125 -15.02 -21.75 2.70
N GLN A 126 -15.35 -20.51 3.11
CA GLN A 126 -16.41 -19.70 2.53
C GLN A 126 -15.81 -18.75 1.47
N PRO A 127 -16.19 -18.88 0.18
CA PRO A 127 -15.73 -17.96 -0.85
C PRO A 127 -16.43 -16.60 -0.69
N ILE A 128 -15.68 -15.53 -0.93
CA ILE A 128 -16.20 -14.16 -0.95
C ILE A 128 -15.56 -13.38 -2.10
N VAL A 129 -16.37 -12.63 -2.83
CA VAL A 129 -15.88 -11.68 -3.83
C VAL A 129 -16.48 -10.33 -3.50
N VAL A 130 -15.62 -9.35 -3.21
CA VAL A 130 -16.07 -7.96 -2.97
C VAL A 130 -16.05 -7.17 -4.28
N GLU A 131 -16.93 -6.18 -4.40
CA GLU A 131 -17.07 -5.37 -5.61
C GLU A 131 -16.62 -3.94 -5.33
N ARG A 132 -15.50 -3.54 -5.95
CA ARG A 132 -14.98 -2.17 -5.89
C ARG A 132 -15.73 -1.29 -6.88
N LYS A 133 -16.48 -0.31 -6.36
CA LYS A 133 -17.34 0.58 -7.15
C LYS A 133 -16.72 1.95 -7.37
N ASN A 134 -17.22 2.68 -8.37
CA ASN A 134 -16.89 4.09 -8.53
C ASN A 134 -17.39 4.88 -7.31
N ILE A 135 -16.51 5.66 -6.67
CA ILE A 135 -16.89 6.48 -5.51
C ILE A 135 -18.03 7.46 -5.81
N MET A 136 -18.13 7.94 -7.05
CA MET A 136 -19.20 8.84 -7.50
C MET A 136 -20.54 8.11 -7.66
N ALA A 137 -20.54 6.79 -7.82
CA ALA A 137 -21.75 5.96 -7.92
C ALA A 137 -22.27 5.50 -6.55
N LEU A 138 -21.47 5.63 -5.48
CA LEU A 138 -21.90 5.32 -4.12
C LEU A 138 -23.02 6.26 -3.67
N ASN A 139 -23.98 5.71 -2.93
CA ASN A 139 -24.99 6.51 -2.24
C ASN A 139 -24.41 7.25 -1.03
N GLU A 140 -25.18 8.16 -0.44
CA GLU A 140 -24.72 9.00 0.67
C GLU A 140 -24.23 8.19 1.88
N THR A 141 -24.92 7.12 2.25
CA THR A 141 -24.53 6.25 3.37
C THR A 141 -23.26 5.48 3.07
N GLU A 142 -23.11 4.93 1.86
CA GLU A 142 -21.89 4.25 1.43
C GLU A 142 -20.68 5.19 1.45
N ARG A 143 -20.84 6.44 0.99
CA ARG A 143 -19.79 7.48 1.06
C ARG A 143 -19.41 7.77 2.50
N GLN A 144 -20.38 8.06 3.36
CA GLN A 144 -20.13 8.35 4.77
C GLN A 144 -19.43 7.19 5.48
N ASN A 145 -19.84 5.94 5.21
CA ASN A 145 -19.21 4.76 5.77
C ASN A 145 -17.76 4.61 5.31
N PHE A 146 -17.47 4.85 4.02
CA PHE A 146 -16.10 4.81 3.50
C PHE A 146 -15.20 5.89 4.14
N ILE A 147 -15.68 7.14 4.21
CA ILE A 147 -14.92 8.23 4.85
C ILE A 147 -14.69 7.94 6.34
N ALA A 148 -15.71 7.45 7.04
CA ALA A 148 -15.61 7.06 8.44
C ALA A 148 -14.63 5.90 8.65
N ALA A 149 -14.62 4.91 7.75
CA ALA A 149 -13.69 3.78 7.80
C ALA A 149 -12.22 4.22 7.63
N LEU A 150 -11.93 5.07 6.64
CA LEU A 150 -10.58 5.63 6.47
C LEU A 150 -10.15 6.43 7.70
N ASN A 151 -11.03 7.27 8.23
CA ASN A 151 -10.71 8.05 9.43
C ASN A 151 -10.53 7.17 10.67
N LEU A 152 -11.32 6.11 10.83
CA LEU A 152 -11.13 5.14 11.91
C LEU A 152 -9.78 4.42 11.77
N ALA A 153 -9.41 3.99 10.55
CA ALA A 153 -8.12 3.36 10.26
C ALA A 153 -6.94 4.29 10.57
N LYS A 154 -7.05 5.59 10.27
CA LYS A 154 -6.04 6.61 10.61
C LYS A 154 -5.86 6.83 12.10
N ASN A 155 -6.88 6.55 12.91
CA ASN A 155 -6.87 6.79 14.35
C ASN A 155 -6.82 5.49 15.18
N THR A 156 -6.73 4.32 14.53
CA THR A 156 -6.64 3.03 15.21
C THR A 156 -5.26 2.43 15.04
N VAL A 157 -4.58 2.16 16.15
CA VAL A 157 -3.27 1.47 16.15
C VAL A 157 -3.42 0.12 15.46
N HIS A 158 -2.49 -0.19 14.55
CA HIS A 158 -2.49 -1.43 13.82
C HIS A 158 -2.32 -2.63 14.79
N PRO A 159 -3.22 -3.63 14.77
CA PRO A 159 -3.22 -4.70 15.75
C PRO A 159 -2.00 -5.62 15.61
N ASP A 160 -1.62 -5.97 14.38
CA ASP A 160 -0.56 -6.95 14.13
C ASP A 160 0.79 -6.29 13.86
N TYR A 161 0.80 -5.25 13.03
CA TYR A 161 1.99 -4.58 12.55
C TYR A 161 2.30 -3.23 13.23
N VAL A 162 3.54 -2.76 13.13
CA VAL A 162 4.14 -1.44 13.36
C VAL A 162 5.28 -1.16 12.39
N ILE A 163 6.30 -0.38 12.73
CA ILE A 163 7.34 0.08 11.82
C ILE A 163 8.68 0.15 12.52
N ALA A 164 9.76 -0.11 11.77
CA ALA A 164 11.12 0.11 12.24
C ALA A 164 11.48 1.60 12.09
N THR A 165 12.16 2.17 13.07
CA THR A 165 12.61 3.58 13.01
C THR A 165 14.12 3.71 12.79
N ARG A 166 14.83 2.59 12.71
CA ARG A 166 16.27 2.47 12.47
C ARG A 166 16.55 1.30 11.52
N HIS A 167 17.65 1.41 10.77
CA HIS A 167 18.18 0.33 9.95
C HIS A 167 18.60 -0.89 10.78
N TYR A 168 18.74 -2.05 10.14
CA TYR A 168 19.00 -3.33 10.81
C TYR A 168 20.16 -3.28 11.81
N ASN A 169 21.26 -2.63 11.44
CA ASN A 169 22.46 -2.49 12.27
C ASN A 169 22.27 -1.69 13.57
N GLN A 170 21.19 -0.91 13.65
CA GLN A 170 20.80 -0.08 14.79
C GLN A 170 19.42 -0.48 15.32
N LEU A 171 18.86 -1.59 14.84
CA LEU A 171 17.51 -2.00 15.18
C LEU A 171 17.40 -2.48 16.63
N ILE A 172 18.49 -3.02 17.19
CA ILE A 172 18.60 -3.36 18.61
C ILE A 172 19.58 -2.38 19.27
N ASN A 173 19.13 -1.71 20.33
CA ASN A 173 20.01 -0.91 21.15
C ASN A 173 20.97 -1.84 21.94
N PRO A 174 22.30 -1.71 21.77
CA PRO A 174 23.26 -2.63 22.39
C PRO A 174 23.35 -2.50 23.91
N GLU A 175 22.97 -1.35 24.48
CA GLU A 175 23.05 -1.10 25.92
C GLU A 175 21.77 -1.53 26.64
N SER A 176 20.61 -1.20 26.08
CA SER A 176 19.31 -1.49 26.71
C SER A 176 18.67 -2.80 26.25
N ASN A 177 19.17 -3.41 25.17
CA ASN A 177 18.56 -4.55 24.50
C ASN A 177 17.09 -4.29 24.10
N VAL A 178 16.74 -3.03 23.82
CA VAL A 178 15.42 -2.61 23.34
C VAL A 178 15.46 -2.45 21.83
N THR A 179 14.41 -2.89 21.14
CA THR A 179 14.28 -2.76 19.69
C THR A 179 13.70 -1.41 19.28
N ASN A 180 14.18 -0.83 18.18
CA ASN A 180 13.73 0.46 17.63
C ASN A 180 12.52 0.29 16.69
N PHE A 181 11.37 -0.04 17.26
CA PHE A 181 10.08 -0.09 16.56
C PHE A 181 9.00 0.73 17.30
N GLU A 182 8.04 1.30 16.55
CA GLU A 182 6.99 2.19 17.09
C GLU A 182 5.58 1.90 16.58
N ASN A 183 4.59 1.78 17.48
CA ASN A 183 3.17 1.73 17.12
C ASN A 183 2.78 2.76 16.06
N ILE A 184 1.94 2.31 15.14
CA ILE A 184 1.45 3.13 14.03
C ILE A 184 -0.03 2.83 13.81
N SER A 185 -0.77 3.78 13.23
CA SER A 185 -2.15 3.53 12.84
C SER A 185 -2.23 2.60 11.63
N ILE A 186 -3.39 1.98 11.40
CA ILE A 186 -3.63 1.14 10.20
C ILE A 186 -3.35 1.93 8.93
N TYR A 187 -3.84 3.17 8.85
CA TYR A 187 -3.61 4.00 7.67
C TYR A 187 -2.15 4.48 7.56
N ASP A 188 -1.49 4.79 8.68
CA ASP A 188 -0.09 5.23 8.63
C ASP A 188 0.88 4.08 8.34
N TYR A 189 0.52 2.83 8.66
CA TYR A 189 1.23 1.65 8.16
C TYR A 189 1.17 1.57 6.63
N PHE A 190 0.00 1.82 6.05
CA PHE A 190 -0.16 1.95 4.60
C PHE A 190 0.71 3.07 4.02
N VAL A 191 0.84 4.22 4.69
CA VAL A 191 1.78 5.27 4.27
C VAL A 191 3.24 4.82 4.38
N TRP A 192 3.62 4.25 5.52
CA TRP A 192 5.01 3.92 5.83
C TRP A 192 5.57 2.83 4.91
N THR A 193 4.76 1.82 4.57
CA THR A 193 5.17 0.74 3.65
C THR A 193 5.55 1.28 2.27
N HIS A 194 4.79 2.26 1.76
CA HIS A 194 5.11 2.97 0.52
C HIS A 194 6.39 3.79 0.67
N TYR A 195 6.49 4.64 1.70
CA TYR A 195 7.71 5.41 2.00
C TYR A 195 8.96 4.52 2.05
N TYR A 196 8.90 3.39 2.75
CA TYR A 196 10.04 2.49 2.90
C TYR A 196 10.43 1.81 1.60
N SER A 197 9.49 1.56 0.69
CA SER A 197 9.78 1.01 -0.64
C SER A 197 10.49 2.00 -1.57
N VAL A 198 10.30 3.32 -1.36
CA VAL A 198 10.83 4.39 -2.23
C VAL A 198 11.97 5.19 -1.59
N SER A 199 12.29 4.95 -0.32
CA SER A 199 13.33 5.69 0.39
C SER A 199 14.71 5.43 -0.22
N LYS A 200 15.62 6.41 -0.09
CA LYS A 200 17.00 6.26 -0.59
C LYS A 200 17.79 5.25 0.24
N THR A 201 18.83 4.66 -0.35
CA THR A 201 19.78 3.82 0.37
C THR A 201 20.71 4.71 1.20
N PHE A 202 20.71 4.55 2.52
CA PHE A 202 21.64 5.24 3.41
C PHE A 202 23.05 4.64 3.32
N LEU A 203 24.04 5.45 2.95
CA LEU A 203 25.44 5.02 2.76
C LEU A 203 26.34 5.30 3.97
N GLY A 204 25.78 5.88 5.03
CA GLY A 204 26.47 6.25 6.26
C GLY A 204 26.57 7.78 6.48
N PRO A 205 26.84 8.23 7.72
CA PRO A 205 26.75 9.66 8.10
C PRO A 205 27.61 10.60 7.25
N ASN A 206 28.76 10.13 6.76
CA ASN A 206 29.69 10.93 5.96
C ASN A 206 29.48 10.81 4.45
N ARG A 207 28.64 9.86 4.00
CA ARG A 207 28.38 9.59 2.58
C ARG A 207 26.97 10.01 2.14
N GLY A 208 26.09 10.27 3.11
CA GLY A 208 24.70 10.61 2.87
C GLY A 208 23.90 9.42 2.33
N SER A 209 22.88 9.72 1.54
CA SER A 209 22.00 8.72 0.92
C SER A 209 22.08 8.76 -0.60
N ALA A 210 21.93 7.61 -1.23
CA ALA A 210 21.92 7.47 -2.69
C ALA A 210 20.52 7.08 -3.19
N GLY A 211 20.03 7.86 -4.15
CA GLY A 211 18.79 7.59 -4.88
C GLY A 211 19.02 6.69 -6.10
N GLY A 212 18.04 6.66 -7.01
CA GLY A 212 18.07 5.77 -8.17
C GLY A 212 17.72 4.32 -7.84
N VAL A 213 17.14 4.10 -6.66
CA VAL A 213 16.52 2.86 -6.23
C VAL A 213 15.07 3.15 -5.84
N ASP A 214 14.16 2.33 -6.33
CA ASP A 214 12.75 2.32 -5.98
C ASP A 214 12.32 0.85 -6.09
N PHE A 215 11.61 0.33 -5.10
CA PHE A 215 11.15 -1.07 -5.06
C PHE A 215 9.68 -1.23 -5.50
N SER A 216 8.99 -0.12 -5.80
CA SER A 216 7.56 -0.08 -6.09
C SER A 216 7.17 0.83 -7.26
N HIS A 217 8.10 1.55 -7.88
CA HIS A 217 7.90 2.38 -9.07
C HIS A 217 9.06 2.20 -10.06
N GLU A 218 8.90 2.78 -11.25
CA GLU A 218 9.89 2.80 -12.33
C GLU A 218 10.35 1.41 -12.74
N GLY A 219 9.47 0.41 -12.65
CA GLY A 219 9.74 -0.94 -13.10
C GLY A 219 8.54 -1.89 -12.97
N PRO A 220 8.67 -3.14 -13.43
CA PRO A 220 7.59 -4.13 -13.54
C PRO A 220 6.71 -4.33 -12.29
N ALA A 221 7.31 -4.24 -11.09
CA ALA A 221 6.58 -4.42 -9.83
C ALA A 221 5.58 -3.31 -9.52
N PHE A 222 5.56 -2.19 -10.24
CA PHE A 222 4.67 -1.06 -9.95
C PHE A 222 3.22 -1.47 -9.73
N LEU A 223 2.65 -2.25 -10.65
CA LEU A 223 1.25 -2.65 -10.59
C LEU A 223 1.00 -3.72 -9.52
N THR A 224 1.87 -4.72 -9.41
CA THR A 224 1.73 -5.82 -8.45
C THR A 224 1.93 -5.35 -7.02
N TRP A 225 2.87 -4.44 -6.80
CA TRP A 225 3.16 -3.83 -5.50
C TRP A 225 1.96 -3.03 -5.00
N HIS A 226 1.44 -2.11 -5.82
CA HIS A 226 0.29 -1.28 -5.44
C HIS A 226 -1.00 -2.10 -5.32
N ARG A 227 -1.16 -3.17 -6.11
CA ARG A 227 -2.28 -4.12 -5.94
C ARG A 227 -2.26 -4.77 -4.56
N PHE A 228 -1.11 -5.28 -4.12
CA PHE A 228 -1.00 -5.86 -2.78
C PHE A 228 -1.15 -4.79 -1.67
N HIS A 229 -0.62 -3.60 -1.90
CA HIS A 229 -0.75 -2.45 -0.99
C HIS A 229 -2.22 -2.12 -0.68
N LEU A 230 -3.06 -2.10 -1.72
CA LEU A 230 -4.51 -1.90 -1.59
C LEU A 230 -5.20 -3.09 -0.90
N LEU A 231 -4.84 -4.32 -1.27
CA LEU A 231 -5.41 -5.53 -0.66
C LEU A 231 -5.12 -5.61 0.84
N GLN A 232 -3.91 -5.20 1.26
CA GLN A 232 -3.55 -5.15 2.67
C GLN A 232 -4.41 -4.13 3.42
N LEU A 233 -4.52 -2.89 2.92
CA LEU A 233 -5.37 -1.86 3.53
C LEU A 233 -6.84 -2.27 3.59
N GLU A 234 -7.38 -2.84 2.50
CA GLU A 234 -8.75 -3.33 2.44
C GLU A 234 -9.00 -4.40 3.49
N ARG A 235 -8.08 -5.36 3.63
CA ARG A 235 -8.17 -6.42 4.65
C ARG A 235 -8.09 -5.87 6.07
N ASP A 236 -7.18 -4.92 6.33
CA ASP A 236 -7.03 -4.33 7.66
C ASP A 236 -8.28 -3.55 8.06
N ILE A 237 -8.93 -2.86 7.11
CA ILE A 237 -10.20 -2.18 7.36
C ILE A 237 -11.36 -3.19 7.52
N GLN A 238 -11.43 -4.24 6.71
CA GLN A 238 -12.42 -5.32 6.89
C GLN A 238 -12.34 -5.91 8.31
N ASN A 239 -11.12 -6.18 8.79
CA ASN A 239 -10.87 -6.69 10.14
C ASN A 239 -11.27 -5.68 11.23
N LEU A 240 -10.88 -4.41 11.05
CA LEU A 240 -11.22 -3.29 11.92
C LEU A 240 -12.74 -3.13 12.08
N LEU A 241 -13.48 -3.21 10.97
CA LEU A 241 -14.93 -3.07 10.94
C LEU A 241 -15.68 -4.37 11.28
N LYS A 242 -14.98 -5.50 11.30
CA LYS A 242 -15.57 -6.86 11.33
C LYS A 242 -16.58 -7.06 10.21
N ASP A 243 -16.27 -6.52 9.05
CA ASP A 243 -17.09 -6.58 7.85
C ASP A 243 -16.25 -7.13 6.69
N PRO A 244 -16.34 -8.43 6.37
CA PRO A 244 -15.59 -9.02 5.28
C PRO A 244 -16.06 -8.54 3.89
N SER A 245 -17.20 -7.83 3.80
CA SER A 245 -17.74 -7.29 2.56
C SER A 245 -17.29 -5.86 2.24
N PHE A 246 -16.61 -5.18 3.17
CA PHE A 246 -16.04 -3.86 2.91
C PHE A 246 -15.09 -3.91 1.71
N SER A 247 -15.21 -2.93 0.82
CA SER A 247 -14.39 -2.80 -0.38
C SER A 247 -13.92 -1.36 -0.57
N LEU A 248 -12.70 -1.19 -1.07
CA LEU A 248 -12.17 0.12 -1.45
C LEU A 248 -12.82 0.59 -2.77
N PRO A 249 -13.53 1.73 -2.80
CA PRO A 249 -14.02 2.28 -4.05
C PRO A 249 -12.87 2.87 -4.88
N TYR A 250 -13.15 3.23 -6.12
CA TYR A 250 -12.18 3.83 -7.03
C TYR A 250 -12.60 5.22 -7.51
N TRP A 251 -11.62 6.04 -7.90
CA TRP A 251 -11.85 7.31 -8.58
C TRP A 251 -11.42 7.19 -10.04
N ASN A 252 -12.40 7.26 -10.95
CA ASN A 252 -12.11 7.45 -12.36
C ASN A 252 -11.53 8.86 -12.57
N PHE A 253 -10.21 9.00 -12.49
CA PHE A 253 -9.53 10.27 -12.77
C PHE A 253 -9.47 10.61 -14.26
N ALA A 254 -9.84 9.68 -15.15
CA ALA A 254 -9.80 9.87 -16.60
C ALA A 254 -11.04 10.62 -17.13
N ILE A 255 -11.31 11.78 -16.55
CA ILE A 255 -12.49 12.64 -16.82
C ILE A 255 -12.14 13.90 -17.61
N GLY A 256 -10.86 14.15 -17.85
CA GLY A 256 -10.38 15.38 -18.45
C GLY A 256 -10.59 16.62 -17.58
N GLY A 257 -10.19 17.76 -18.14
CA GLY A 257 -10.41 19.05 -17.50
C GLY A 257 -9.52 19.30 -16.27
N ASN A 258 -9.81 20.40 -15.57
CA ASN A 258 -8.95 20.97 -14.52
C ASN A 258 -9.58 20.93 -13.12
N ARG A 259 -10.60 20.11 -12.91
CA ARG A 259 -11.32 19.99 -11.64
C ARG A 259 -11.11 18.62 -11.04
N CYS A 260 -10.93 18.58 -9.72
CA CYS A 260 -11.05 17.36 -8.93
C CYS A 260 -12.53 17.21 -8.54
N ASP A 261 -13.23 16.28 -9.16
CA ASP A 261 -14.67 16.02 -8.98
C ASP A 261 -15.00 15.34 -7.64
N ILE A 262 -14.03 14.65 -7.03
CA ILE A 262 -14.15 14.04 -5.70
C ILE A 262 -13.65 14.94 -4.55
N CYS A 263 -13.16 16.14 -4.85
CA CYS A 263 -12.66 17.09 -3.85
C CYS A 263 -13.82 17.96 -3.31
N THR A 264 -14.76 17.30 -2.63
CA THR A 264 -15.91 17.90 -1.94
C THR A 264 -15.95 17.45 -0.49
N ASP A 265 -16.64 18.20 0.38
CA ASP A 265 -16.64 17.91 1.83
C ASP A 265 -17.43 16.63 2.20
N ASP A 266 -18.31 16.14 1.33
CA ASP A 266 -18.97 14.84 1.46
C ASP A 266 -18.09 13.65 1.00
N LEU A 267 -16.97 13.93 0.34
CA LEU A 267 -16.00 12.95 -0.14
C LEU A 267 -14.61 13.29 0.41
N MET A 268 -13.65 13.62 -0.46
CA MET A 268 -12.23 13.67 -0.10
C MET A 268 -11.76 15.02 0.47
N GLY A 269 -12.69 15.94 0.70
CA GLY A 269 -12.45 17.28 1.21
C GLY A 269 -12.30 18.32 0.11
N ALA A 270 -13.08 19.40 0.23
CA ALA A 270 -12.97 20.55 -0.65
C ALA A 270 -11.72 21.37 -0.32
N ARG A 271 -11.38 22.33 -1.20
CA ARG A 271 -10.35 23.33 -0.92
C ARG A 271 -10.80 24.26 0.21
N SER A 272 -9.90 24.60 1.12
CA SER A 272 -10.14 25.60 2.15
C SER A 272 -10.31 27.00 1.55
N ASN A 273 -11.33 27.72 2.04
CA ASN A 273 -11.54 29.14 1.71
C ASN A 273 -10.55 30.08 2.43
N PHE A 274 -9.80 29.57 3.43
CA PHE A 274 -8.88 30.36 4.25
C PHE A 274 -7.43 30.23 3.79
N VAL A 275 -7.01 29.02 3.39
CA VAL A 275 -5.64 28.74 2.94
C VAL A 275 -5.70 27.85 1.71
N GLY A 276 -5.29 28.39 0.54
CA GLY A 276 -5.60 27.79 -0.76
C GLY A 276 -5.00 26.41 -1.06
N ASN A 277 -4.01 25.95 -0.28
CA ASN A 277 -3.39 24.62 -0.41
C ASN A 277 -3.85 23.63 0.67
N LEU A 278 -4.75 24.02 1.57
CA LEU A 278 -5.29 23.14 2.62
C LEU A 278 -6.70 22.68 2.28
N LEU A 279 -7.12 21.61 2.94
CA LEU A 279 -8.49 21.10 2.87
C LEU A 279 -9.44 21.93 3.73
N SER A 280 -10.71 21.99 3.30
CA SER A 280 -11.82 22.60 4.03
C SER A 280 -11.93 22.01 5.45
N PRO A 281 -12.07 22.85 6.49
CA PRO A 281 -12.24 22.38 7.87
C PRO A 281 -13.49 21.51 8.12
N ASN A 282 -14.43 21.47 7.17
CA ASN A 282 -15.63 20.63 7.26
C ASN A 282 -15.34 19.17 6.89
N SER A 283 -14.22 18.89 6.21
CA SER A 283 -13.79 17.53 5.92
C SER A 283 -12.92 16.99 7.06
N VAL A 284 -13.16 15.74 7.44
CA VAL A 284 -12.33 15.07 8.47
C VAL A 284 -10.85 15.02 8.07
N PHE A 285 -10.56 14.99 6.78
CA PHE A 285 -9.19 14.93 6.25
C PHE A 285 -8.39 16.22 6.49
N SER A 286 -9.02 17.36 6.79
CA SER A 286 -8.27 18.56 7.20
C SER A 286 -7.60 18.42 8.56
N GLN A 287 -8.06 17.46 9.37
CA GLN A 287 -7.53 17.15 10.70
C GLN A 287 -6.36 16.18 10.63
N TRP A 288 -6.22 15.46 9.51
CA TRP A 288 -5.13 14.51 9.32
C TRP A 288 -3.78 15.22 9.35
N ARG A 289 -2.81 14.53 9.92
CA ARG A 289 -1.41 14.91 9.94
C ARG A 289 -0.60 13.86 9.21
N VAL A 290 0.34 14.30 8.40
CA VAL A 290 1.16 13.42 7.58
C VAL A 290 2.22 12.72 8.42
N VAL A 291 2.70 11.57 7.98
CA VAL A 291 3.93 10.94 8.46
C VAL A 291 4.96 10.91 7.34
N CYS A 292 6.23 10.71 7.69
CA CYS A 292 7.35 10.59 6.76
C CYS A 292 7.71 11.86 5.97
N GLU A 293 7.40 13.04 6.52
CA GLU A 293 7.69 14.35 5.88
C GLU A 293 9.17 14.75 5.99
N ASP A 294 9.86 14.36 7.07
CA ASP A 294 11.24 14.80 7.38
C ASP A 294 12.32 13.99 6.63
N VAL A 295 12.20 13.84 5.31
CA VAL A 295 13.11 13.02 4.50
C VAL A 295 14.58 13.45 4.57
N GLU A 296 14.85 14.73 4.73
CA GLU A 296 16.22 15.24 4.88
C GLU A 296 16.89 14.71 6.16
N ASP A 297 16.13 14.61 7.25
CA ASP A 297 16.63 14.05 8.52
C ASP A 297 16.87 12.55 8.39
N TYR A 298 15.94 11.82 7.78
CA TYR A 298 16.08 10.37 7.57
C TYR A 298 17.34 10.05 6.74
N GLU A 299 17.52 10.78 5.64
CA GLU A 299 18.61 10.57 4.70
C GLU A 299 19.99 11.02 5.24
N SER A 300 20.03 12.00 6.14
CA SER A 300 21.27 12.51 6.72
C SER A 300 21.69 11.77 7.98
N LEU A 301 20.73 11.40 8.84
CA LEU A 301 20.96 10.74 10.12
C LEU A 301 20.96 9.20 10.00
N GLY A 302 20.49 8.65 8.89
CA GLY A 302 20.32 7.20 8.74
C GLY A 302 19.21 6.65 9.63
N THR A 303 18.16 7.44 9.84
CA THR A 303 16.94 7.00 10.51
C THR A 303 15.90 6.63 9.46
N ILE A 304 14.84 5.94 9.89
CA ILE A 304 13.69 5.63 9.07
C ILE A 304 12.51 6.44 9.60
N CYS A 305 11.59 6.86 8.72
CA CYS A 305 10.31 7.45 9.10
C CYS A 305 9.71 6.76 10.33
N ASN A 306 9.28 7.57 11.29
CA ASN A 306 8.68 7.12 12.54
C ASN A 306 7.16 7.40 12.55
N SER A 307 6.51 7.18 13.69
CA SER A 307 5.06 7.38 13.85
C SER A 307 4.67 8.83 14.20
N THR A 308 5.65 9.76 14.24
CA THR A 308 5.40 11.14 14.66
C THR A 308 4.63 11.89 13.57
N ALA A 309 3.53 12.53 13.98
CA ALA A 309 2.72 13.36 13.11
C ALA A 309 3.44 14.66 12.72
N GLY A 310 3.57 14.90 11.42
CA GLY A 310 4.07 16.12 10.79
C GLY A 310 2.96 17.13 10.48
N GLY A 311 3.09 17.83 9.35
CA GLY A 311 2.16 18.86 8.89
C GLY A 311 0.77 18.36 8.44
N PRO A 312 -0.14 19.27 8.07
CA PRO A 312 -1.41 18.91 7.44
C PRO A 312 -1.21 18.41 6.00
N ILE A 313 -2.21 17.71 5.46
CA ILE A 313 -2.27 17.40 4.02
C ILE A 313 -2.30 18.73 3.24
N GLN A 314 -1.39 18.84 2.26
CA GLN A 314 -1.37 19.90 1.27
C GLN A 314 -2.00 19.36 -0.02
N ARG A 315 -3.02 20.04 -0.55
CA ARG A 315 -3.66 19.68 -1.82
C ARG A 315 -4.14 20.93 -2.54
N ASN A 316 -3.70 21.10 -3.78
CA ASN A 316 -4.08 22.22 -4.63
C ASN A 316 -4.31 21.74 -6.08
N PRO A 317 -5.41 21.02 -6.34
CA PRO A 317 -5.67 20.43 -7.66
C PRO A 317 -5.60 21.48 -8.78
N ALA A 318 -4.94 21.13 -9.89
CA ALA A 318 -4.62 22.02 -11.02
C ALA A 318 -3.77 23.26 -10.69
N GLY A 319 -3.21 23.36 -9.48
CA GLY A 319 -2.56 24.56 -8.97
C GLY A 319 -1.12 24.81 -9.47
N ASN A 320 -0.53 23.88 -10.21
CA ASN A 320 0.86 23.98 -10.65
C ASN A 320 1.01 24.85 -11.90
N SER A 321 0.99 26.17 -11.72
CA SER A 321 1.15 27.13 -12.82
C SER A 321 2.52 27.07 -13.51
N ALA A 322 3.56 26.57 -12.82
CA ALA A 322 4.88 26.39 -13.39
C ALA A 322 4.96 25.21 -14.38
N ARG A 323 3.99 24.27 -14.31
CA ARG A 323 3.92 23.11 -15.21
C ARG A 323 2.49 22.94 -15.75
N PRO A 324 2.07 23.71 -16.77
CA PRO A 324 0.70 23.66 -17.30
C PRO A 324 0.21 22.28 -17.72
N MET A 325 1.10 21.41 -18.18
CA MET A 325 0.80 20.03 -18.57
C MET A 325 0.21 19.17 -17.44
N VAL A 326 0.47 19.50 -16.17
CA VAL A 326 -0.10 18.77 -15.02
C VAL A 326 -1.33 19.44 -14.43
N GLN A 327 -1.88 20.48 -15.07
CA GLN A 327 -3.10 21.17 -14.62
C GLN A 327 -4.39 20.53 -15.17
N ARG A 328 -4.28 19.49 -15.99
CA ARG A 328 -5.41 18.75 -16.55
C ARG A 328 -5.27 17.27 -16.20
N LEU A 329 -6.39 16.64 -15.86
CA LEU A 329 -6.47 15.19 -15.70
C LEU A 329 -6.45 14.47 -17.05
N PRO A 330 -6.11 13.17 -17.08
CA PRO A 330 -6.22 12.35 -18.28
C PRO A 330 -7.66 12.27 -18.81
N GLU A 331 -7.80 11.94 -20.09
CA GLU A 331 -9.08 11.59 -20.74
C GLU A 331 -9.28 10.07 -20.81
N MET A 332 -10.53 9.61 -20.91
CA MET A 332 -10.83 8.17 -21.01
C MET A 332 -10.22 7.53 -22.27
N GLU A 333 -10.12 8.28 -23.37
CA GLU A 333 -9.45 7.84 -24.59
C GLU A 333 -7.97 7.46 -24.34
N GLU A 334 -7.29 8.14 -23.41
CA GLU A 334 -5.91 7.83 -23.06
C GLU A 334 -5.82 6.49 -22.31
N VAL A 335 -6.78 6.18 -21.44
CA VAL A 335 -6.86 4.86 -20.79
C VAL A 335 -7.13 3.76 -21.82
N LEU A 336 -8.01 4.01 -22.78
CA LEU A 336 -8.32 3.04 -23.84
C LEU A 336 -7.11 2.79 -24.76
N LEU A 337 -6.32 3.81 -25.09
CA LEU A 337 -5.06 3.64 -25.82
C LEU A 337 -4.04 2.84 -25.01
N CYS A 338 -3.91 3.11 -23.71
CA CYS A 338 -3.02 2.36 -22.84
C CYS A 338 -3.39 0.87 -22.79
N LEU A 339 -4.70 0.55 -22.74
CA LEU A 339 -5.21 -0.82 -22.79
C LEU A 339 -4.97 -1.54 -24.14
N GLU A 340 -4.47 -0.86 -25.17
CA GLU A 340 -4.07 -1.47 -26.46
C GLU A 340 -2.57 -1.84 -26.51
N VAL A 341 -1.78 -1.46 -25.49
CA VAL A 341 -0.37 -1.80 -25.41
C VAL A 341 -0.22 -3.28 -25.02
N ASN A 342 0.24 -4.10 -25.97
CA ASN A 342 0.19 -5.56 -25.86
C ASN A 342 1.17 -6.18 -24.85
N LEU A 343 2.35 -5.59 -24.66
CA LEU A 343 3.40 -6.14 -23.81
C LEU A 343 3.28 -5.56 -22.41
N PHE A 344 3.30 -6.42 -21.39
CA PHE A 344 3.25 -5.97 -19.99
C PHE A 344 4.37 -4.97 -19.70
N ASP A 345 5.60 -5.35 -20.04
CA ASP A 345 6.77 -4.49 -19.92
C ASP A 345 7.81 -4.84 -20.98
N THR A 346 8.75 -3.95 -21.21
CA THR A 346 9.81 -4.06 -22.21
C THR A 346 11.14 -3.64 -21.61
N ALA A 347 12.25 -4.18 -22.14
CA ALA A 347 13.58 -3.77 -21.70
C ALA A 347 13.78 -2.26 -21.92
N PRO A 348 14.44 -1.53 -20.99
CA PRO A 348 15.22 -2.04 -19.86
C PRO A 348 14.40 -2.24 -18.56
N PHE A 349 13.07 -2.36 -18.65
CA PHE A 349 12.16 -2.57 -17.51
C PHE A 349 12.21 -1.42 -16.51
N SER A 350 12.39 -0.19 -17.02
CA SER A 350 12.51 1.03 -16.23
C SER A 350 11.53 2.12 -16.69
N SER A 351 11.62 3.32 -16.12
CA SER A 351 10.80 4.50 -16.45
C SER A 351 10.99 5.01 -17.89
N ASN A 352 12.01 4.52 -18.61
CA ASN A 352 12.27 4.85 -20.02
C ASN A 352 11.91 3.73 -21.01
N SER A 353 11.12 2.74 -20.58
CA SER A 353 10.70 1.63 -21.44
C SER A 353 9.62 2.08 -22.41
N SER A 354 9.79 1.78 -23.70
CA SER A 354 8.81 2.06 -24.75
C SER A 354 8.06 0.78 -25.13
N GLU A 355 6.82 0.89 -25.62
CA GLU A 355 5.93 -0.23 -25.92
C GLU A 355 5.63 -1.12 -24.69
N SER A 356 5.65 -0.50 -23.49
CA SER A 356 5.41 -1.15 -22.20
C SER A 356 4.09 -0.68 -21.60
N PHE A 357 3.13 -1.60 -21.40
CA PHE A 357 1.86 -1.29 -20.74
C PHE A 357 2.11 -0.72 -19.35
N ARG A 358 2.95 -1.38 -18.54
CA ARG A 358 3.31 -0.94 -17.19
C ARG A 358 3.83 0.49 -17.21
N ASN A 359 4.78 0.81 -18.08
CA ASN A 359 5.37 2.16 -18.14
C ASN A 359 4.38 3.22 -18.69
N THR A 360 3.39 2.78 -19.47
CA THR A 360 2.30 3.61 -19.99
C THR A 360 1.31 3.96 -18.89
N ILE A 361 0.75 2.97 -18.20
CA ILE A 361 -0.24 3.21 -17.14
C ILE A 361 0.38 3.93 -15.95
N GLU A 362 1.63 3.62 -15.60
CA GLU A 362 2.40 4.35 -14.59
C GLU A 362 2.56 5.83 -14.96
N GLY A 363 2.69 6.12 -16.26
CA GLY A 363 2.59 7.48 -16.79
C GLY A 363 3.91 8.12 -17.15
N TYR A 364 4.94 7.33 -17.49
CA TYR A 364 6.21 7.83 -18.05
C TYR A 364 6.24 7.83 -19.58
N SER A 365 5.28 7.12 -20.21
CA SER A 365 5.10 7.09 -21.66
C SER A 365 3.84 7.85 -22.08
N GLU A 366 3.78 8.21 -23.36
CA GLU A 366 2.53 8.62 -23.98
C GLU A 366 1.49 7.49 -23.90
N PRO A 367 0.18 7.79 -23.86
CA PRO A 367 -0.87 6.76 -23.74
C PRO A 367 -0.84 5.67 -24.83
N SER A 368 -0.17 5.92 -25.96
CA SER A 368 0.06 4.98 -27.04
C SER A 368 1.18 3.96 -26.78
N GLY A 369 1.91 4.11 -25.67
CA GLY A 369 3.05 3.26 -25.31
C GLY A 369 4.43 3.83 -25.68
N GLN A 370 4.50 4.95 -26.41
CA GLN A 370 5.79 5.54 -26.79
C GLN A 370 6.41 6.33 -25.63
N TYR A 371 7.63 5.97 -25.24
CA TYR A 371 8.35 6.70 -24.19
C TYR A 371 8.70 8.12 -24.64
N ASN A 372 8.43 9.10 -23.77
CA ASN A 372 8.80 10.48 -23.96
C ASN A 372 9.21 11.11 -22.62
N PRO A 373 10.47 11.56 -22.44
CA PRO A 373 10.98 12.04 -21.14
C PRO A 373 10.21 13.23 -20.57
N THR A 374 9.54 14.00 -21.44
CA THR A 374 8.79 15.21 -21.06
C THR A 374 7.34 14.94 -20.69
N VAL A 375 6.81 13.75 -21.01
CA VAL A 375 5.42 13.39 -20.80
C VAL A 375 5.22 12.86 -19.39
N ARG A 376 4.12 13.27 -18.77
CA ARG A 376 3.53 12.61 -17.61
C ARG A 376 2.07 12.39 -17.93
N SER A 377 1.63 11.14 -17.94
CA SER A 377 0.26 10.73 -18.32
C SER A 377 -0.37 9.92 -17.19
N LEU A 378 -1.65 9.58 -17.33
CA LEU A 378 -2.36 8.58 -16.51
C LEU A 378 -2.07 8.69 -15.00
N HIS A 379 -1.51 7.65 -14.36
CA HIS A 379 -1.23 7.63 -12.93
C HIS A 379 -0.35 8.79 -12.47
N ASN A 380 0.83 8.97 -13.08
CA ASN A 380 1.74 10.07 -12.71
C ASN A 380 1.08 11.45 -12.89
N LEU A 381 0.28 11.61 -13.94
CA LEU A 381 -0.45 12.86 -14.17
C LEU A 381 -1.50 13.10 -13.07
N ALA A 382 -2.25 12.07 -12.67
CA ALA A 382 -3.23 12.17 -11.59
C ALA A 382 -2.58 12.56 -10.24
N HIS A 383 -1.40 12.01 -9.91
CA HIS A 383 -0.63 12.43 -8.74
C HIS A 383 -0.17 13.89 -8.84
N LEU A 384 0.48 14.26 -9.94
CA LEU A 384 1.03 15.61 -10.14
C LEU A 384 -0.07 16.69 -10.20
N PHE A 385 -1.25 16.33 -10.69
CA PHE A 385 -2.43 17.18 -10.73
C PHE A 385 -2.85 17.68 -9.35
N LEU A 386 -2.68 16.87 -8.30
CA LEU A 386 -3.02 17.24 -6.92
C LEU A 386 -2.13 18.36 -6.36
N ASN A 387 -0.92 18.53 -6.91
CA ASN A 387 0.03 19.61 -6.59
C ASN A 387 0.14 19.87 -5.08
N GLY A 388 0.61 18.85 -4.35
CA GLY A 388 0.69 18.85 -2.89
C GLY A 388 1.26 17.53 -2.37
N THR A 389 0.82 17.10 -1.19
CA THR A 389 1.20 15.84 -0.54
C THR A 389 1.02 14.65 -1.48
N GLY A 390 -0.14 14.51 -2.12
CA GLY A 390 -0.44 13.43 -3.07
C GLY A 390 0.43 13.42 -4.33
N GLY A 391 1.20 14.47 -4.62
CA GLY A 391 2.09 14.57 -5.78
C GLY A 391 3.57 14.29 -5.48
N GLN A 392 3.90 13.90 -4.25
CA GLN A 392 5.27 13.64 -3.80
C GLN A 392 5.41 12.16 -3.42
N THR A 393 6.26 11.40 -4.12
CA THR A 393 6.33 9.93 -3.99
C THR A 393 6.42 9.48 -2.53
N HIS A 394 7.37 9.99 -1.75
CA HIS A 394 7.63 9.59 -0.36
C HIS A 394 6.47 9.82 0.64
N ILE A 395 5.52 10.71 0.35
CA ILE A 395 4.40 11.05 1.26
C ILE A 395 3.02 10.96 0.59
N SER A 396 2.95 10.56 -0.68
CA SER A 396 1.71 10.59 -1.46
C SER A 396 0.53 9.83 -0.82
N PRO A 397 0.71 8.69 -0.13
CA PRO A 397 -0.42 7.99 0.48
C PRO A 397 -1.01 8.70 1.70
N ASN A 398 -0.32 9.68 2.29
CA ASN A 398 -0.92 10.51 3.36
C ASN A 398 -2.17 11.25 2.88
N ASP A 399 -2.25 11.53 1.57
CA ASP A 399 -3.45 12.02 0.93
C ASP A 399 -4.37 10.83 0.57
N PRO A 400 -5.58 10.72 1.16
CA PRO A 400 -6.46 9.57 0.93
C PRO A 400 -7.03 9.46 -0.48
N ILE A 401 -6.82 10.46 -1.36
CA ILE A 401 -7.07 10.29 -2.80
C ILE A 401 -6.18 9.19 -3.38
N PHE A 402 -5.00 8.93 -2.80
CA PHE A 402 -4.10 7.86 -3.21
C PHE A 402 -4.81 6.50 -3.32
N VAL A 403 -5.64 6.15 -2.33
CA VAL A 403 -6.40 4.89 -2.31
C VAL A 403 -7.32 4.78 -3.53
N LEU A 404 -8.03 5.85 -3.87
CA LEU A 404 -8.98 5.90 -4.97
C LEU A 404 -8.29 5.95 -6.34
N LEU A 405 -7.14 6.63 -6.41
CA LEU A 405 -6.30 6.74 -7.61
C LEU A 405 -5.70 5.36 -7.95
N HIS A 406 -5.14 4.67 -6.95
CA HIS A 406 -4.53 3.37 -7.16
C HIS A 406 -5.54 2.25 -7.38
N THR A 407 -6.73 2.30 -6.77
CA THR A 407 -7.79 1.32 -7.10
C THR A 407 -8.26 1.45 -8.54
N PHE A 408 -8.33 2.66 -9.12
CA PHE A 408 -8.62 2.82 -10.55
C PHE A 408 -7.45 2.38 -11.44
N THR A 409 -6.21 2.65 -11.02
CA THR A 409 -5.00 2.13 -11.69
C THR A 409 -5.00 0.59 -11.71
N ASP A 410 -5.38 -0.04 -10.60
CA ASP A 410 -5.52 -1.49 -10.49
C ASP A 410 -6.70 -2.03 -11.33
N ALA A 411 -7.78 -1.27 -11.50
CA ALA A 411 -8.87 -1.63 -12.42
C ALA A 411 -8.39 -1.69 -13.88
N VAL A 412 -7.55 -0.72 -14.30
CA VAL A 412 -6.93 -0.73 -15.64
C VAL A 412 -5.99 -1.93 -15.79
N PHE A 413 -5.21 -2.25 -14.76
CA PHE A 413 -4.34 -3.44 -14.75
C PHE A 413 -5.14 -4.74 -14.86
N ASP A 414 -6.21 -4.88 -14.09
CA ASP A 414 -7.05 -6.08 -14.10
C ASP A 414 -7.73 -6.29 -15.46
N GLU A 415 -8.23 -5.21 -16.06
CA GLU A 415 -8.77 -5.25 -17.42
C GLU A 415 -7.70 -5.62 -18.45
N TRP A 416 -6.48 -5.12 -18.30
CA TRP A 416 -5.37 -5.47 -19.19
C TRP A 416 -5.02 -6.96 -19.10
N LEU A 417 -4.94 -7.53 -17.88
CA LEU A 417 -4.70 -8.96 -17.66
C LEU A 417 -5.77 -9.80 -18.36
N ARG A 418 -7.04 -9.40 -18.25
CA ARG A 418 -8.19 -10.07 -18.87
C ARG A 418 -8.15 -9.98 -20.40
N ARG A 419 -7.89 -8.80 -20.98
CA ARG A 419 -7.84 -8.59 -22.44
C ARG A 419 -6.74 -9.38 -23.12
N HIS A 420 -5.57 -9.45 -22.50
CA HIS A 420 -4.38 -10.03 -23.12
C HIS A 420 -4.15 -11.49 -22.73
N SER A 421 -5.02 -12.07 -21.88
CA SER A 421 -4.83 -13.40 -21.31
C SER A 421 -3.39 -13.57 -20.78
N ALA A 422 -2.93 -12.54 -20.06
CA ALA A 422 -1.53 -12.34 -19.75
C ALA A 422 -1.01 -13.48 -18.86
N GLY A 423 -0.11 -14.29 -19.41
CA GLY A 423 0.58 -15.32 -18.65
C GLY A 423 1.83 -14.76 -17.95
N PHE A 424 2.31 -15.46 -16.93
CA PHE A 424 3.51 -15.07 -16.18
C PHE A 424 4.72 -14.78 -17.07
N ALA A 425 4.83 -15.39 -18.26
CA ALA A 425 5.91 -15.20 -19.22
C ALA A 425 6.16 -13.72 -19.60
N GLN A 426 5.15 -12.86 -19.53
CA GLN A 426 5.25 -11.45 -19.91
C GLN A 426 5.95 -10.56 -18.87
N TYR A 427 6.16 -11.06 -17.65
CA TYR A 427 6.83 -10.33 -16.57
C TYR A 427 8.32 -10.72 -16.51
N PRO A 428 9.34 -9.83 -16.46
CA PRO A 428 10.75 -10.24 -16.47
C PRO A 428 11.18 -11.08 -15.26
N GLN A 429 11.90 -12.18 -15.50
CA GLN A 429 12.40 -13.05 -14.42
C GLN A 429 13.64 -12.50 -13.71
N GLU A 430 14.44 -11.70 -14.42
CA GLU A 430 15.74 -11.18 -14.01
C GLU A 430 16.06 -9.89 -14.76
N ASN A 431 17.12 -9.19 -14.34
CA ASN A 431 17.62 -7.95 -14.93
C ASN A 431 16.65 -6.76 -14.89
N ALA A 432 15.50 -6.88 -14.23
CA ALA A 432 14.66 -5.73 -13.87
C ALA A 432 15.35 -4.92 -12.76
N PRO A 433 14.95 -3.66 -12.50
CA PRO A 433 15.41 -2.94 -11.31
C PRO A 433 15.31 -3.79 -10.04
N ILE A 434 16.22 -3.58 -9.10
CA ILE A 434 16.20 -4.31 -7.82
C ILE A 434 14.82 -4.18 -7.18
N GLY A 435 14.22 -5.27 -6.70
CA GLY A 435 12.83 -5.30 -6.24
C GLY A 435 11.80 -5.66 -7.31
N HIS A 436 12.11 -5.49 -8.59
CA HIS A 436 11.13 -5.63 -9.67
C HIS A 436 11.17 -6.97 -10.41
N ASN A 437 12.07 -7.90 -10.07
CA ASN A 437 12.05 -9.25 -10.64
C ASN A 437 10.76 -9.99 -10.25
N ARG A 438 10.30 -10.89 -11.13
CA ARG A 438 9.01 -11.59 -10.98
C ARG A 438 8.84 -12.31 -9.64
N ARG A 439 9.92 -12.87 -9.09
CA ARG A 439 9.89 -13.65 -7.84
C ARG A 439 10.43 -12.86 -6.65
N HIS A 440 10.77 -11.59 -6.84
CA HIS A 440 11.18 -10.75 -5.72
C HIS A 440 9.98 -10.57 -4.78
N ASN A 441 10.19 -10.79 -3.48
CA ASN A 441 9.20 -10.47 -2.47
C ASN A 441 9.04 -8.95 -2.43
N MET A 442 7.80 -8.48 -2.58
CA MET A 442 7.49 -7.06 -2.63
C MET A 442 7.82 -6.39 -1.29
N VAL A 443 8.67 -5.38 -1.32
CA VAL A 443 9.24 -4.75 -0.12
C VAL A 443 8.30 -3.66 0.41
N PRO A 444 7.98 -3.56 1.71
CA PRO A 444 8.40 -4.41 2.82
C PRO A 444 7.29 -5.36 3.32
N PHE A 445 6.42 -5.87 2.44
CA PHE A 445 5.26 -6.62 2.90
C PHE A 445 5.63 -7.90 3.67
N TRP A 446 4.77 -8.23 4.64
CA TRP A 446 4.86 -9.44 5.47
C TRP A 446 3.48 -10.11 5.59
N PRO A 447 3.37 -11.45 5.53
CA PRO A 447 4.43 -12.40 5.17
C PRO A 447 4.98 -12.16 3.75
N PRO A 448 6.15 -12.73 3.40
CA PRO A 448 6.78 -12.47 2.10
C PRO A 448 5.86 -12.87 0.94
N VAL A 449 5.59 -11.92 0.04
CA VAL A 449 4.71 -12.10 -1.11
C VAL A 449 5.43 -11.65 -2.39
N PRO A 450 5.66 -12.55 -3.36
CA PRO A 450 6.32 -12.19 -4.61
C PRO A 450 5.37 -11.50 -5.60
N ASN A 451 5.93 -10.70 -6.51
CA ASN A 451 5.18 -10.05 -7.60
C ASN A 451 4.27 -11.03 -8.38
N SER A 452 4.74 -12.27 -8.59
CA SER A 452 3.98 -13.30 -9.30
C SER A 452 2.63 -13.66 -8.68
N GLU A 453 2.44 -13.49 -7.37
CA GLU A 453 1.14 -13.80 -6.74
C GLU A 453 0.07 -12.76 -7.08
N MET A 454 0.47 -11.53 -7.38
CA MET A 454 -0.45 -10.44 -7.73
C MET A 454 -0.69 -10.32 -9.23
N PHE A 455 0.10 -11.02 -10.06
CA PHE A 455 -0.03 -11.07 -11.51
C PHE A 455 -1.08 -12.10 -11.95
N ALA A 456 -2.32 -11.91 -11.51
CA ALA A 456 -3.46 -12.78 -11.78
C ALA A 456 -4.75 -11.96 -11.86
N THR A 457 -5.76 -12.43 -12.59
CA THR A 457 -7.06 -11.73 -12.64
C THR A 457 -7.70 -11.72 -11.26
N ALA A 458 -8.16 -10.55 -10.82
CA ALA A 458 -8.64 -10.35 -9.47
C ALA A 458 -9.90 -11.18 -9.10
N PRO A 459 -10.93 -11.30 -9.96
CA PRO A 459 -12.17 -11.98 -9.57
C PRO A 459 -11.96 -13.46 -9.24
N GLU A 460 -11.15 -14.16 -10.03
CA GLU A 460 -10.94 -15.60 -9.86
C GLU A 460 -9.84 -15.95 -8.83
N ASN A 461 -8.87 -15.05 -8.61
CA ASN A 461 -7.65 -15.37 -7.85
C ASN A 461 -7.49 -14.56 -6.56
N LEU A 462 -8.09 -13.38 -6.47
CA LEU A 462 -7.84 -12.43 -5.38
C LEU A 462 -9.13 -12.00 -4.65
N GLY A 463 -10.30 -12.46 -5.08
CA GLY A 463 -11.54 -12.26 -4.32
C GLY A 463 -12.11 -10.85 -4.39
N TYR A 464 -11.81 -10.11 -5.45
CA TYR A 464 -12.45 -8.82 -5.71
C TYR A 464 -12.66 -8.59 -7.20
N SER A 465 -13.60 -7.73 -7.53
CA SER A 465 -13.91 -7.31 -8.90
C SER A 465 -14.19 -5.82 -8.95
N TYR A 466 -14.25 -5.25 -10.15
CA TYR A 466 -14.59 -3.85 -10.36
C TYR A 466 -15.95 -3.72 -11.05
N ASP A 467 -16.85 -2.94 -10.45
CA ASP A 467 -18.06 -2.47 -11.14
C ASP A 467 -17.68 -1.31 -12.07
N ILE A 468 -17.11 -1.66 -13.23
CA ILE A 468 -16.64 -0.71 -14.23
C ILE A 468 -16.95 -1.20 -15.64
N GLN A 469 -17.35 -0.25 -16.50
CA GLN A 469 -17.51 -0.49 -17.92
C GLN A 469 -16.50 0.32 -18.71
N TRP A 470 -15.72 -0.36 -19.54
CA TRP A 470 -14.78 0.26 -20.45
C TRP A 470 -15.46 0.55 -21.79
N PRO A 471 -15.51 1.81 -22.27
CA PRO A 471 -16.12 2.12 -23.55
C PRO A 471 -15.46 1.32 -24.69
N SER A 472 -16.27 0.64 -25.50
CA SER A 472 -15.79 0.00 -26.72
C SER A 472 -15.66 1.03 -27.84
N LYS A 473 -14.58 1.00 -28.62
CA LYS A 473 -14.43 1.85 -29.84
C LYS A 473 -15.57 1.69 -30.86
N TYR A 474 -16.40 0.63 -30.77
CA TYR A 474 -17.46 0.28 -31.72
C TYR A 474 -18.90 0.66 -31.32
N ARG A 475 -19.12 1.84 -30.76
CA ARG A 475 -20.48 2.43 -30.67
C ARG A 475 -20.48 3.88 -31.16
N VAL A 476 -20.02 4.10 -32.38
CA VAL A 476 -20.57 5.19 -33.19
C VAL A 476 -21.78 4.60 -33.90
N SER A 477 -22.97 5.02 -33.48
CA SER A 477 -24.24 4.65 -34.09
C SER A 477 -24.23 4.92 -35.60
N GLU A 478 -24.45 3.88 -36.40
CA GLU A 478 -25.00 4.01 -37.74
C GLU A 478 -26.39 4.66 -37.66
N ASN A 479 -26.43 5.99 -37.63
CA ASN A 479 -27.62 6.76 -37.95
C ASN A 479 -27.30 7.62 -39.17
N TYR A 480 -27.05 6.97 -40.31
CA TYR A 480 -27.24 7.60 -41.61
C TYR A 480 -28.66 7.29 -42.07
N THR A 481 -29.56 8.22 -41.74
CA THR A 481 -30.89 8.32 -42.33
C THR A 481 -30.73 8.41 -43.86
N MET A 482 -31.12 7.34 -44.56
CA MET A 482 -31.39 7.38 -46.00
C MET A 482 -32.55 8.36 -46.24
N ALA A 483 -32.21 9.57 -46.70
CA ALA A 483 -33.19 10.46 -47.30
C ALA A 483 -33.61 9.85 -48.65
N PHE A 484 -34.87 9.43 -48.73
CA PHE A 484 -35.52 9.04 -49.98
C PHE A 484 -35.53 10.22 -50.95
N ILE A 485 -34.97 10.02 -52.14
CA ILE A 485 -35.24 10.85 -53.31
C ILE A 485 -36.61 10.43 -53.84
N LEU A 486 -37.55 11.38 -53.88
CA LEU A 486 -38.73 11.36 -54.75
C LEU A 486 -38.52 12.39 -55.85
#